data_AF-A0A7Y3TRF1-F1
#
_entry.id   AF-A0A7Y3TRF1-F1
#
_cell.length_a   1.000
_cell.length_b   1.000
_cell.length_c   1.000
_cell.angle_alpha   90.00
_cell.angle_beta   90.00
_cell.angle_gamma   90.00
#
_symmetry.space_group_name_H-M   'P 1'
#
loop_
_entity.id
_entity.type
_entity.pdbx_description
1 polymer ?
#
loop_
_entity_poly.entity_id
_entity_poly.type
_entity_poly.pdbx_seq_one_letter_code
_entity_poly.pdbx_strand_id
1 'polypeptide(L)'
;MTPQALGQRELKLLQLYSDCQFGMTPQAFYARWDVTHAQIAQICGVSEASVDRWFSQGKHRRAAEPRYRRKLAEMNFLWEQYDRIPVRLWLQVCPRRPNAQVPSP
;
A
#
# COMPACT_ATOMS: atom_id res chain seq x y z
N MET A 1 26.12 -15.28 2.96
CA MET A 1 25.71 -14.56 1.73
C MET A 1 26.60 -13.35 1.58
N THR A 2 27.27 -13.20 0.44
CA THR A 2 28.06 -12.00 0.12
C THR A 2 27.10 -10.92 -0.41
N PRO A 3 27.18 -9.67 0.06
CA PRO A 3 26.37 -8.58 -0.47
C PRO A 3 26.62 -8.38 -1.97
N GLN A 4 25.56 -8.16 -2.75
CA GLN A 4 25.67 -7.81 -4.17
C GLN A 4 25.79 -6.30 -4.33
N ALA A 5 26.75 -5.84 -5.13
CA ALA A 5 26.88 -4.44 -5.49
C ALA A 5 25.73 -3.99 -6.42
N LEU A 6 25.24 -2.76 -6.24
CA LEU A 6 24.20 -2.19 -7.09
C LEU A 6 24.75 -1.89 -8.49
N GLY A 7 24.00 -2.28 -9.51
CA GLY A 7 24.28 -1.90 -10.89
C GLY A 7 23.73 -0.51 -11.22
N GLN A 8 24.02 -0.03 -12.44
CA GLN A 8 23.54 1.27 -12.90
C GLN A 8 22.01 1.39 -12.89
N ARG A 9 21.29 0.30 -13.18
CA ARG A 9 19.83 0.26 -13.15
C ARG A 9 19.31 0.50 -11.74
N GLU A 10 19.85 -0.22 -10.75
CA GLU A 10 19.44 -0.11 -9.36
C GLU A 10 19.75 1.28 -8.79
N LEU A 11 20.90 1.87 -9.15
CA LEU A 11 21.26 3.23 -8.76
C LEU A 11 20.33 4.29 -9.33
N LYS A 12 19.96 4.18 -10.62
CA LYS A 12 18.97 5.09 -11.24
C LYS A 12 17.61 4.98 -10.58
N LEU A 13 17.16 3.77 -10.27
CA LEU A 13 15.90 3.56 -9.55
C LEU A 13 15.97 4.12 -8.13
N LEU A 14 17.09 3.91 -7.42
CA LEU A 14 17.28 4.48 -6.10
C LEU A 14 17.14 6.01 -6.14
N GLN A 15 17.83 6.68 -7.07
CA GLN A 15 17.71 8.13 -7.23
C GLN A 15 16.28 8.57 -7.51
N LEU A 16 15.59 7.90 -8.44
CA LEU A 16 14.20 8.20 -8.78
C LEU A 16 13.26 8.06 -7.56
N TYR A 17 13.45 7.01 -6.76
CA TYR A 17 12.57 6.70 -5.63
C TYR A 17 12.95 7.38 -4.31
N SER A 18 14.15 7.94 -4.20
CA SER A 18 14.62 8.62 -2.97
C SER A 18 13.80 9.88 -2.67
N ASP A 19 13.42 10.62 -3.73
CA ASP A 19 12.63 11.85 -3.62
C ASP A 19 11.15 11.65 -3.98
N CYS A 20 10.74 10.41 -4.27
CA CYS A 20 9.38 10.10 -4.70
C CYS A 20 8.40 10.19 -3.52
N GLN A 21 7.44 11.11 -3.61
CA GLN A 21 6.33 11.21 -2.65
C GLN A 21 5.17 10.28 -3.01
N PHE A 22 5.45 8.99 -3.18
CA PHE A 22 4.41 7.99 -3.44
C PHE A 22 3.55 7.76 -2.19
N GLY A 23 2.35 8.34 -2.17
CA GLY A 23 1.43 8.21 -1.05
C GLY A 23 0.00 8.63 -1.39
N MET A 24 -0.96 8.04 -0.68
CA MET A 24 -2.39 8.32 -0.81
C MET A 24 -2.98 8.54 0.60
N THR A 25 -3.82 9.56 0.78
CA THR A 25 -4.42 9.81 2.09
C THR A 25 -5.54 8.80 2.39
N PRO A 26 -5.83 8.51 3.67
CA PRO A 26 -6.98 7.67 4.04
C PRO A 26 -8.29 8.16 3.43
N GLN A 27 -8.52 9.48 3.40
CA GLN A 27 -9.72 10.08 2.81
C GLN A 27 -9.82 9.84 1.30
N ALA A 28 -8.71 9.99 0.56
CA ALA A 28 -8.69 9.73 -0.87
C ALA A 28 -8.92 8.24 -1.15
N PHE A 29 -8.29 7.36 -0.36
CA PHE A 29 -8.44 5.91 -0.51
C PHE A 29 -9.87 5.45 -0.22
N TYR A 30 -10.46 5.97 0.88
CA TYR A 30 -11.86 5.77 1.23
C TYR A 30 -12.79 6.24 0.10
N ALA A 31 -12.63 7.49 -0.36
CA ALA A 31 -13.49 8.06 -1.39
C ALA A 31 -13.42 7.30 -2.73
N ARG A 32 -12.29 6.65 -3.01
CA ARG A 32 -12.10 5.89 -4.25
C ARG A 32 -12.70 4.49 -4.19
N TRP A 33 -12.51 3.78 -3.08
CA TRP A 33 -12.78 2.34 -2.99
C TRP A 33 -13.96 1.99 -2.08
N ASP A 34 -14.53 2.96 -1.38
CA ASP A 34 -15.64 2.77 -0.41
C ASP A 34 -15.34 1.69 0.65
N VAL A 35 -14.08 1.64 1.10
CA VAL A 35 -13.61 0.71 2.12
C VAL A 35 -13.96 1.18 3.53
N THR A 36 -14.09 0.24 4.48
CA THR A 36 -14.31 0.58 5.88
C THR A 36 -13.03 1.02 6.59
N HIS A 37 -13.17 1.69 7.74
CA HIS A 37 -12.02 2.03 8.59
C HIS A 37 -11.26 0.78 9.06
N ALA A 38 -11.96 -0.30 9.39
CA ALA A 38 -11.36 -1.60 9.70
C ALA A 38 -10.50 -2.16 8.54
N GLN A 39 -10.94 -2.04 7.29
CA GLN A 39 -10.15 -2.48 6.12
C GLN A 39 -8.91 -1.61 5.93
N ILE A 40 -9.03 -0.28 6.07
CA ILE A 40 -7.87 0.63 6.04
C ILE A 40 -6.88 0.26 7.16
N ALA A 41 -7.38 -0.07 8.36
CA ALA A 41 -6.58 -0.48 9.49
C ALA A 41 -5.80 -1.78 9.19
N GLN A 42 -6.46 -2.76 8.56
CA GLN A 42 -5.85 -4.01 8.11
C GLN A 42 -4.73 -3.76 7.10
N ILE A 43 -4.97 -2.93 6.07
CA ILE A 43 -3.96 -2.57 5.06
C ILE A 43 -2.75 -1.89 5.72
N CYS A 44 -3.01 -0.96 6.64
CA CYS A 44 -1.96 -0.18 7.28
C CYS A 44 -1.23 -0.94 8.41
N GLY A 45 -1.83 -2.00 8.95
CA GLY A 45 -1.33 -2.72 10.12
C GLY A 45 -1.43 -1.89 11.41
N VAL A 46 -2.55 -1.20 11.61
CA VAL A 46 -2.83 -0.36 12.79
C VAL A 46 -4.20 -0.70 13.37
N SER A 47 -4.57 -0.10 14.51
CA SER A 47 -5.92 -0.22 15.06
C SER A 47 -6.93 0.66 14.31
N GLU A 48 -8.19 0.24 14.28
CA GLU A 48 -9.30 1.03 13.72
C GLU A 48 -9.44 2.40 14.40
N ALA A 49 -9.28 2.46 15.73
CA ALA A 49 -9.23 3.73 16.46
C ALA A 49 -8.11 4.68 16.00
N SER A 50 -7.02 4.16 15.42
CA SER A 50 -6.00 5.02 14.81
C SER A 50 -6.45 5.58 13.48
N VAL A 51 -7.20 4.80 12.69
CA VAL A 51 -7.84 5.25 11.46
C VAL A 51 -8.92 6.28 11.76
N ASP A 52 -9.78 6.07 12.75
CA ASP A 52 -10.82 7.03 13.15
C ASP A 52 -10.23 8.43 13.42
N ARG A 53 -9.06 8.48 14.08
CA ARG A 53 -8.34 9.74 14.34
C ARG A 53 -7.80 10.43 13.07
N TRP A 54 -7.65 9.70 11.96
CA TRP A 54 -7.29 10.28 10.67
C TRP A 54 -8.49 10.95 10.00
N PHE A 55 -9.71 10.50 10.28
CA PHE A 55 -10.95 11.06 9.76
C PHE A 55 -11.60 12.09 10.70
N SER A 56 -11.17 12.16 11.95
CA SER A 56 -11.67 13.12 12.93
C SER A 56 -11.42 14.58 12.53
N GLN A 57 -12.26 15.48 13.04
CA GLN A 57 -12.19 16.93 12.83
C GLN A 57 -11.65 17.65 14.08
N GLY A 58 -11.18 18.89 13.90
CA GLY A 58 -10.77 19.76 15.00
C GLY A 58 -9.46 19.33 15.69
N LYS A 59 -9.33 19.63 16.99
CA LYS A 59 -8.08 19.46 17.78
C LYS A 59 -7.55 18.03 17.85
N HIS A 60 -8.38 17.03 17.57
CA HIS A 60 -8.00 15.61 17.62
C HIS A 60 -7.60 15.04 16.26
N ARG A 61 -7.66 15.85 15.18
CA ARG A 61 -7.26 15.43 13.84
C ARG A 61 -5.78 15.10 13.82
N ARG A 62 -5.43 13.89 13.40
CA ARG A 62 -4.05 13.50 13.12
C ARG A 62 -3.92 13.07 11.68
N ALA A 63 -2.98 13.65 10.95
CA ALA A 63 -2.72 13.17 9.60
C ALA A 63 -2.06 11.79 9.65
N ALA A 64 -2.43 10.89 8.74
CA ALA A 64 -1.70 9.64 8.57
C ALA A 64 -0.25 9.95 8.18
N GLU A 65 0.69 9.33 8.90
CA GLU A 65 2.12 9.44 8.63
C GLU A 65 2.47 8.94 7.21
N PRO A 66 3.58 9.41 6.61
CA PRO A 66 3.97 9.05 5.25
C PRO A 66 4.01 7.53 5.00
N ARG A 67 4.47 6.73 5.97
CA ARG A 67 4.52 5.26 5.85
C ARG A 67 3.14 4.62 5.62
N TYR A 68 2.09 5.15 6.23
CA TYR A 68 0.73 4.64 6.05
C TYR A 68 0.14 5.09 4.71
N ARG A 69 0.42 6.34 4.33
CA ARG A 69 0.03 6.85 3.00
C ARG A 69 0.66 6.04 1.88
N ARG A 70 1.93 5.65 2.05
CA ARG A 70 2.64 4.78 1.11
C ARG A 70 1.97 3.41 0.99
N LYS A 71 1.62 2.75 2.10
CA LYS A 71 0.88 1.48 2.07
C LYS A 71 -0.46 1.58 1.34
N LEU A 72 -1.20 2.68 1.54
CA LEU A 72 -2.45 2.91 0.83
C LEU A 72 -2.24 3.14 -0.67
N ALA A 73 -1.19 3.86 -1.06
CA ALA A 73 -0.83 4.04 -2.47
C ALA A 73 -0.38 2.72 -3.12
N GLU A 74 0.39 1.90 -2.41
CA GLU A 74 0.80 0.56 -2.85
C GLU A 74 -0.43 -0.32 -3.07
N MET A 75 -1.36 -0.38 -2.11
CA MET A 75 -2.60 -1.15 -2.26
C MET A 75 -3.47 -0.61 -3.40
N ASN A 76 -3.59 0.70 -3.55
CA ASN A 76 -4.32 1.33 -4.64
C ASN A 76 -3.74 0.91 -6.00
N PHE A 77 -2.41 0.98 -6.16
CA PHE A 77 -1.74 0.53 -7.38
C PHE A 77 -2.00 -0.95 -7.68
N LEU A 78 -1.90 -1.79 -6.65
CA LEU A 78 -2.12 -3.24 -6.76
C LEU A 78 -3.56 -3.57 -7.21
N TRP A 79 -4.57 -2.89 -6.68
CA TRP A 79 -5.97 -3.09 -7.08
C TRP A 79 -6.25 -2.53 -8.48
N GLU A 80 -5.75 -1.34 -8.82
CA GLU A 80 -5.94 -0.77 -10.15
C GLU A 80 -5.29 -1.60 -11.26
N GLN A 81 -4.13 -2.19 -10.98
CA GLN A 81 -3.37 -2.94 -11.97
C GLN A 81 -3.59 -4.45 -11.86
N TYR A 82 -4.61 -4.89 -11.12
CA TYR A 82 -4.81 -6.31 -10.79
C TYR A 82 -4.76 -7.22 -12.01
N ASP A 83 -5.56 -6.92 -13.03
CA ASP A 83 -5.65 -7.70 -14.28
C ASP A 83 -4.41 -7.55 -15.19
N ARG A 84 -3.60 -6.52 -14.96
CA ARG A 84 -2.41 -6.21 -15.78
C ARG A 84 -1.13 -6.81 -15.22
N ILE A 85 -1.08 -7.07 -13.92
CA ILE A 85 0.08 -7.70 -13.27
C ILE A 85 0.04 -9.20 -13.56
N PRO A 86 1.06 -9.76 -14.25
CA PRO A 86 1.10 -11.19 -14.52
C PRO A 86 1.09 -12.02 -13.23
N VAL A 87 0.35 -13.14 -13.21
CA VAL A 87 0.25 -14.07 -12.06
C VAL A 87 1.62 -14.46 -11.48
N ARG A 88 2.63 -14.67 -12.34
CA ARG A 88 4.00 -14.98 -11.88
C ARG A 88 4.62 -13.92 -10.97
N LEU A 89 4.25 -12.65 -11.13
CA LEU A 89 4.71 -11.55 -10.28
C LEU A 89 3.91 -11.49 -8.98
N TRP A 90 2.59 -11.74 -9.03
CA TRP A 90 1.78 -11.88 -7.82
C TRP A 90 2.31 -12.95 -6.87
N LEU A 91 2.74 -14.10 -7.41
CA LEU A 91 3.35 -15.18 -6.65
C LEU A 91 4.68 -14.77 -5.99
N GLN A 92 5.41 -13.78 -6.52
CA GLN A 92 6.62 -13.26 -5.89
C GLN A 92 6.32 -12.31 -4.73
N VAL A 93 5.21 -11.56 -4.80
CA VAL A 93 4.77 -10.64 -3.73
C VAL A 93 4.17 -11.42 -2.56
N CYS A 94 3.42 -12.49 -2.83
CA CYS A 94 2.81 -13.34 -1.81
C CYS A 94 2.85 -14.83 -2.20
N PRO A 95 3.92 -15.58 -1.85
CA PRO A 95 4.13 -16.96 -2.30
C PRO A 95 3.25 -18.05 -1.63
N ARG A 96 2.09 -17.71 -1.04
CA ARG A 96 1.08 -18.67 -0.50
C ARG A 96 -0.31 -18.29 -1.04
N ARG A 97 -1.20 -19.23 -1.40
CA ARG A 97 -1.81 -20.24 -0.52
C ARG A 97 -2.28 -21.51 -1.27
N PRO A 98 -2.14 -22.74 -0.70
CA PRO A 98 -3.14 -23.77 -0.92
C PRO A 98 -4.33 -23.51 0.03
N ASN A 99 -5.53 -23.32 -0.54
CA ASN A 99 -6.85 -23.17 0.11
C ASN A 99 -7.37 -21.76 0.50
N ALA A 100 -7.27 -20.76 -0.37
CA ALA A 100 -8.31 -19.73 -0.41
C ALA A 100 -8.62 -19.40 -1.86
N GLN A 101 -9.87 -19.62 -2.26
CA GLN A 101 -10.44 -19.24 -3.54
C GLN A 101 -9.91 -17.87 -3.97
N VAL A 102 -9.26 -17.82 -5.13
CA VAL A 102 -9.04 -16.57 -5.86
C VAL A 102 -10.43 -16.03 -6.20
N PRO A 103 -10.80 -14.79 -5.84
CA PRO A 103 -12.04 -14.20 -6.36
C PRO A 103 -11.89 -14.12 -7.87
N SER A 104 -12.75 -14.84 -8.59
CA SER A 104 -12.92 -14.62 -10.04
C SER A 104 -13.58 -13.25 -10.26
N PRO A 105 -13.30 -12.60 -11.40
CA PRO A 105 -13.82 -11.28 -11.74
C PRO A 105 -15.35 -11.20 -11.71
#